data_AF-Q5F4S5-F1
#
_entry.id   AF-Q5F4S5-F1
#
_cell.length_a   1.000
_cell.length_b   1.000
_cell.length_c   1.000
_cell.angle_alpha   90.00
_cell.angle_beta   90.00
_cell.angle_gamma   90.00
#
_symmetry.space_group_name_H-M   'P 1'
#
loop_
_entity.id
_entity.type
_entity.pdbx_description
1 polymer ?
#
loop_
_entity_poly.entity_id
_entity_poly.type
_entity_poly.pdbx_seq_one_letter_code
_entity_poly.pdbx_strand_id
1 'polypeptide(L)'
;SVLSLKQAVNATFGKNLVGTFYQPVEVLADTAFLRTLPPREIRSGLGEVVKNALAIRPAMLDRLGDALRADARYDDETLRWIIAESLTAKADVTRDDKHERRTGLVLEYGHTVG
;
A
#
# COMPACT_ATOMS: atom_id res chain seq x y z
N SER A 1 -0.30 -1.57 -4.20
CA SER A 1 -0.74 -2.46 -5.28
C SER A 1 -1.72 -1.77 -6.24
N VAL A 2 -2.88 -1.29 -5.79
CA VAL A 2 -3.98 -0.87 -6.71
C VAL A 2 -3.75 0.39 -7.57
N LEU A 3 -2.91 1.34 -7.14
CA LEU A 3 -2.56 2.53 -7.94
C LEU A 3 -1.28 2.36 -8.77
N SER A 4 -0.61 1.20 -8.70
CA SER A 4 0.56 0.95 -9.53
C SER A 4 0.11 0.52 -10.92
N LEU A 5 0.83 0.98 -11.94
CA LEU A 5 0.63 0.50 -13.30
C LEU A 5 1.32 -0.86 -13.53
N LYS A 6 2.22 -1.29 -12.63
CA LYS A 6 3.00 -2.53 -12.76
C LYS A 6 2.07 -3.75 -12.72
N GLN A 7 2.01 -4.49 -13.84
CA GLN A 7 1.38 -5.81 -13.93
C GLN A 7 2.47 -6.80 -14.34
N ALA A 8 2.68 -7.86 -13.56
CA ALA A 8 3.76 -8.81 -13.84
C ALA A 8 3.45 -10.21 -13.33
N VAL A 9 4.14 -11.18 -13.92
CA VAL A 9 4.17 -12.57 -13.48
C VAL A 9 5.59 -12.98 -13.13
N ASN A 10 5.70 -14.01 -12.28
CA ASN A 10 6.98 -14.60 -11.95
C ASN A 10 7.49 -15.44 -13.13
N ALA A 11 8.79 -15.43 -13.34
CA ALA A 11 9.50 -16.34 -14.24
C ALA A 11 10.36 -17.30 -13.41
N THR A 12 10.84 -18.37 -14.04
CA THR A 12 11.77 -19.32 -13.41
C THR A 12 13.03 -18.64 -12.85
N PHE A 13 13.43 -17.51 -13.43
CA PHE A 13 14.62 -16.76 -13.05
C PHE A 13 14.38 -15.65 -12.02
N GLY A 14 13.13 -15.40 -11.60
CA GLY A 14 12.85 -14.37 -10.60
C GLY A 14 11.40 -13.89 -10.53
N LYS A 15 11.11 -13.11 -9.48
CA LYS A 15 9.79 -12.53 -9.24
C LYS A 15 9.53 -11.35 -10.19
N ASN A 16 8.31 -11.26 -10.71
CA ASN A 16 7.81 -10.12 -11.50
C ASN A 16 8.67 -9.69 -12.72
N LEU A 17 9.37 -10.63 -13.36
CA LEU A 17 10.29 -10.32 -14.47
C LEU A 17 9.61 -10.11 -15.83
N VAL A 18 8.39 -10.63 -16.01
CA VAL A 18 7.63 -10.52 -17.26
C VAL A 18 6.36 -9.74 -16.99
N GLY A 19 6.17 -8.59 -17.65
CA GLY A 19 5.07 -7.71 -17.31
C GLY A 19 4.90 -6.51 -18.24
N THR A 20 3.94 -5.65 -17.88
CA THR A 20 3.59 -4.41 -18.57
C THR A 20 3.19 -3.32 -17.58
N PHE A 21 3.20 -2.07 -18.04
CA PHE A 21 2.58 -0.96 -17.32
C PHE A 21 1.20 -0.71 -17.93
N TYR A 22 0.13 -1.07 -17.19
CA TYR A 22 -1.24 -0.98 -17.68
C TYR A 22 -2.16 -0.40 -16.60
N GLN A 23 -2.98 0.58 -17.00
CA GLN A 23 -3.86 1.31 -16.08
C GLN A 23 -5.24 0.63 -16.00
N PRO A 24 -5.77 0.40 -14.79
CA PRO A 24 -7.15 -0.05 -14.64
C PRO A 24 -8.13 1.08 -15.00
N VAL A 25 -9.32 0.71 -15.49
CA VAL A 25 -10.42 1.68 -15.72
C VAL A 25 -10.93 2.21 -14.39
N GLU A 26 -11.07 1.34 -13.39
CA GLU A 26 -11.55 1.68 -12.05
C GLU A 26 -10.98 0.71 -11.01
N VAL A 27 -10.91 1.16 -9.75
CA VAL A 27 -10.55 0.34 -8.59
C VAL A 27 -11.68 0.45 -7.57
N LEU A 28 -12.29 -0.69 -7.24
CA LEU A 28 -13.30 -0.80 -6.19
C LEU A 28 -12.67 -1.42 -4.94
N ALA A 29 -12.70 -0.70 -3.83
CA ALA A 29 -12.16 -1.14 -2.54
C ALA A 29 -13.26 -1.12 -1.47
N ASP A 30 -13.86 -2.30 -1.22
CA ASP A 30 -14.89 -2.47 -0.19
C ASP A 30 -14.28 -3.08 1.09
N THR A 31 -14.43 -2.36 2.21
CA THR A 31 -13.89 -2.76 3.51
C THR A 31 -14.55 -4.03 4.06
N ALA A 32 -15.72 -4.42 3.57
CA ALA A 32 -16.38 -5.65 3.98
C ALA A 32 -15.51 -6.90 3.71
N PHE A 33 -14.73 -6.91 2.63
CA PHE A 33 -13.81 -8.01 2.29
C PHE A 33 -12.65 -8.15 3.29
N LEU A 34 -12.32 -7.10 4.05
CA LEU A 34 -11.26 -7.15 5.05
C LEU A 34 -11.69 -7.86 6.33
N ARG A 35 -13.01 -7.96 6.59
CA ARG A 35 -13.55 -8.56 7.82
C ARG A 35 -13.26 -10.05 7.95
N THR A 36 -13.07 -10.74 6.83
CA THR A 36 -12.79 -12.19 6.78
C THR A 36 -11.29 -12.50 6.73
N LEU A 37 -10.43 -11.49 6.61
CA LEU A 37 -8.99 -11.71 6.57
C LEU A 37 -8.46 -12.12 7.95
N PRO A 38 -7.50 -13.07 8.01
CA PRO A 38 -6.79 -13.35 9.24
C PRO A 38 -6.06 -12.09 9.74
N PRO A 39 -5.96 -11.86 11.06
CA PRO A 39 -5.24 -10.72 11.64
C PRO A 39 -3.80 -10.58 11.13
N ARG A 40 -3.14 -11.69 10.78
CA ARG A 40 -1.80 -11.70 10.17
C ARG A 40 -1.76 -10.92 8.86
N GLU A 41 -2.75 -11.10 7.99
CA GLU A 41 -2.80 -10.45 6.68
C GLU A 41 -3.12 -8.95 6.82
N ILE A 42 -3.97 -8.59 7.78
CA ILE A 42 -4.20 -7.18 8.12
C ILE A 42 -2.91 -6.51 8.59
N ARG A 43 -2.14 -7.15 9.48
CA ARG A 43 -0.82 -6.64 9.91
C ARG A 43 0.16 -6.52 8.75
N SER A 44 0.19 -7.50 7.84
CA SER A 44 1.02 -7.45 6.64
C SER A 44 0.69 -6.21 5.80
N GLY A 45 -0.60 -5.91 5.61
CA GLY A 45 -1.05 -4.69 4.93
C GLY A 45 -0.66 -3.41 5.69
N LEU A 46 -0.82 -3.40 7.02
CA LEU A 46 -0.46 -2.24 7.85
C LEU A 46 1.04 -1.92 7.82
N GLY A 47 1.90 -2.91 7.57
CA GLY A 47 3.34 -2.67 7.37
C GLY A 47 3.60 -1.65 6.24
N GLU A 48 2.87 -1.78 5.13
CA GLU A 48 2.93 -0.84 4.01
C GLU A 48 2.36 0.54 4.37
N VAL A 49 1.33 0.59 5.21
CA VAL A 49 0.74 1.85 5.70
C VAL A 49 1.74 2.61 6.56
N VAL A 50 2.39 1.92 7.51
CA VAL A 50 3.42 2.49 8.39
C VAL A 50 4.61 2.97 7.57
N LYS A 51 5.06 2.18 6.59
CA LYS A 51 6.12 2.57 5.64
C LYS A 51 5.78 3.89 4.95
N ASN A 52 4.58 4.02 4.40
CA ASN A 52 4.15 5.23 3.72
C ASN A 52 4.02 6.42 4.68
N ALA A 53 3.57 6.21 5.92
CA ALA A 53 3.54 7.24 6.94
C ALA A 53 4.96 7.77 7.21
N LEU A 54 5.92 6.89 7.43
CA LEU A 54 7.31 7.26 7.73
C LEU A 54 8.00 7.98 6.56
N ALA A 55 7.83 7.46 5.33
CA ALA A 55 8.63 7.88 4.19
C ALA A 55 7.98 8.98 3.33
N ILE A 56 6.65 9.14 3.39
CA ILE A 56 5.89 10.00 2.46
C ILE A 56 4.99 11.00 3.21
N ARG A 57 4.24 10.54 4.22
CA ARG A 57 3.27 11.38 4.95
C ARG A 57 3.47 11.32 6.48
N PRO A 58 4.57 11.87 7.04
CA PRO A 58 4.87 11.79 8.48
C PRO A 58 3.79 12.38 9.40
N ALA A 59 3.03 13.36 8.90
CA ALA A 59 1.92 13.96 9.65
C ALA A 59 0.80 12.95 10.02
N MET A 60 0.75 11.78 9.37
CA MET A 60 -0.19 10.71 9.70
C MET A 60 0.25 9.88 10.91
N LEU A 61 1.53 9.90 11.29
CA LEU A 61 2.12 8.94 12.24
C LEU A 61 1.39 8.89 13.58
N ASP A 62 1.10 10.05 14.17
CA ASP A 62 0.43 10.12 15.48
C ASP A 62 -0.95 9.49 15.42
N ARG A 63 -1.78 9.90 14.45
CA ARG A 63 -3.13 9.34 14.25
C ARG A 63 -3.09 7.86 13.92
N LEU A 64 -2.10 7.41 13.14
CA LEU A 64 -1.93 5.99 12.83
C LEU A 64 -1.57 5.21 14.10
N GLY A 65 -0.65 5.72 14.91
CA GLY A 65 -0.30 5.14 16.21
C GLY A 65 -1.52 4.97 17.11
N ASP A 66 -2.35 6.01 17.23
CA ASP A 66 -3.58 5.99 18.02
C ASP A 66 -4.64 5.04 17.47
N ALA A 67 -4.66 4.83 16.15
CA ALA A 67 -5.62 3.94 15.50
C ALA A 67 -5.22 2.46 15.60
N LEU A 68 -3.92 2.13 15.62
CA LEU A 68 -3.45 0.75 15.60
C LEU A 68 -3.95 -0.06 16.81
N ARG A 69 -4.30 -1.33 16.57
CA ARG A 69 -4.84 -2.26 17.58
C ARG A 69 -4.03 -3.54 17.61
N ALA A 70 -3.78 -4.04 18.81
CA ALA A 70 -2.95 -5.22 19.02
C ALA A 70 -3.56 -6.49 18.42
N ASP A 71 -4.88 -6.57 18.25
CA ASP A 71 -5.60 -7.70 17.64
C ASP A 71 -5.79 -7.54 16.12
N ALA A 72 -5.37 -6.40 15.55
CA ALA A 72 -5.52 -6.03 14.14
C ALA A 72 -6.99 -6.10 13.64
N ARG A 73 -7.94 -5.73 14.50
CA ARG A 73 -9.35 -5.55 14.14
C ARG A 73 -9.72 -4.07 14.16
N TYR A 74 -10.47 -3.64 13.16
CA TYR A 74 -10.81 -2.24 12.91
C TYR A 74 -12.24 -2.14 12.40
N ASP A 75 -12.91 -1.04 12.70
CA ASP A 75 -14.19 -0.69 12.09
C ASP A 75 -14.01 -0.17 10.65
N ASP A 76 -15.12 -0.09 9.91
CA ASP A 76 -15.11 0.34 8.52
C ASP A 76 -14.60 1.78 8.36
N GLU A 77 -14.85 2.66 9.33
CA GLU A 77 -14.41 4.06 9.27
C GLU A 77 -12.88 4.15 9.35
N THR A 78 -12.29 3.45 10.31
CA THR A 78 -10.84 3.37 10.48
C THR A 78 -10.18 2.75 9.26
N LEU A 79 -10.75 1.66 8.73
CA LEU A 79 -10.24 1.02 7.51
C LEU A 79 -10.31 1.96 6.30
N ARG A 80 -11.42 2.66 6.10
CA ARG A 80 -11.56 3.64 5.00
C ARG A 80 -10.53 4.75 5.11
N TRP A 81 -10.31 5.28 6.32
CA TRP A 81 -9.30 6.30 6.55
C TRP A 81 -7.88 5.78 6.23
N ILE A 82 -7.50 4.60 6.74
CA ILE A 82 -6.19 3.98 6.46
C ILE A 82 -5.98 3.77 4.96
N ILE A 83 -7.00 3.27 4.26
CA ILE A 83 -6.96 3.04 2.81
C ILE A 83 -6.80 4.39 2.08
N ALA A 84 -7.60 5.39 2.43
CA ALA A 84 -7.55 6.71 1.79
C ALA A 84 -6.19 7.39 1.94
N GLU A 85 -5.57 7.33 3.12
CA GLU A 85 -4.22 7.88 3.32
C GLU A 85 -3.16 7.12 2.53
N SER A 86 -3.28 5.78 2.45
CA SER A 86 -2.37 4.95 1.66
C SER A 86 -2.47 5.24 0.16
N LEU A 87 -3.69 5.46 -0.33
CA LEU A 87 -3.94 5.88 -1.71
C LEU A 87 -3.35 7.27 -1.96
N THR A 88 -3.56 8.20 -1.03
CA THR A 88 -3.05 9.58 -1.12
C THR A 88 -1.52 9.60 -1.15
N ALA A 89 -0.86 8.88 -0.23
CA ALA A 89 0.61 8.76 -0.20
C ALA A 89 1.17 8.23 -1.52
N LYS A 90 0.58 7.16 -2.08
CA LYS A 90 1.05 6.62 -3.36
C LYS A 90 0.77 7.58 -4.51
N ALA A 91 -0.40 8.23 -4.54
CA ALA A 91 -0.74 9.20 -5.58
C ALA A 91 0.19 10.43 -5.57
N ASP A 92 0.56 10.94 -4.38
CA ASP A 92 1.50 12.06 -4.25
C ASP A 92 2.86 11.74 -4.88
N VAL A 93 3.34 10.50 -4.71
CA VAL A 93 4.61 10.05 -5.25
C VAL A 93 4.55 9.74 -6.75
N THR A 94 3.47 9.10 -7.21
CA THR A 94 3.36 8.60 -8.60
C THR A 94 2.79 9.61 -9.58
N ARG A 95 2.23 10.74 -9.12
CA ARG A 95 1.63 11.80 -9.96
C ARG A 95 2.52 12.17 -11.15
N ASP A 96 3.79 12.44 -10.86
CA ASP A 96 4.80 12.84 -11.85
C ASP A 96 5.81 11.71 -12.15
N ASP A 97 5.60 10.52 -11.59
CA ASP A 97 6.47 9.34 -11.76
C ASP A 97 5.65 8.04 -11.86
N LYS A 98 4.78 7.98 -12.88
CA LYS A 98 3.82 6.89 -13.09
C LYS A 98 4.44 5.50 -13.25
N HIS A 99 5.70 5.43 -13.66
CA HIS A 99 6.45 4.17 -13.79
C HIS A 99 7.37 3.90 -12.59
N GLU A 100 7.32 4.73 -11.54
CA GLU A 100 8.04 4.56 -10.28
C GLU A 100 9.58 4.45 -10.49
N ARG A 101 10.15 5.28 -11.36
CA ARG A 101 11.58 5.23 -11.75
C ARG A 101 12.46 6.29 -11.08
N ARG A 102 11.85 7.27 -10.40
CA ARG A 102 12.51 8.43 -9.78
C ARG A 102 12.04 8.58 -8.35
N THR A 103 11.12 9.50 -8.08
CA THR A 103 10.53 9.73 -6.75
C THR A 103 9.82 8.48 -6.24
N GLY A 104 9.27 7.64 -7.13
CA GLY A 104 8.64 6.36 -6.83
C GLY A 104 9.53 5.37 -6.08
N LEU A 105 10.86 5.49 -6.16
CA LEU A 105 11.79 4.62 -5.45
C LEU A 105 11.60 4.68 -3.92
N VAL A 106 11.05 5.78 -3.39
CA VAL A 106 10.72 5.89 -1.96
C VAL A 106 9.73 4.80 -1.50
N LEU A 107 8.90 4.27 -2.40
CA LEU A 107 7.97 3.19 -2.10
C LEU A 107 8.68 1.87 -1.81
N GLU A 108 9.95 1.72 -2.17
CA GLU A 108 10.78 0.55 -1.86
C GLU A 108 11.48 0.67 -0.50
N TYR A 109 11.18 1.71 0.30
CA TYR A 109 11.73 1.86 1.65
C TYR A 109 11.53 0.58 2.48
N GLY A 110 12.61 0.07 3.07
CA GLY A 110 12.63 -1.18 3.85
C GLY A 110 12.66 -2.48 3.05
N HIS A 111 12.47 -2.47 1.73
CA HIS A 111 12.36 -3.69 0.92
C HIS A 111 13.69 -4.39 0.62
N THR A 112 14.83 -3.76 0.88
CA THR A 112 16.16 -4.38 0.74
C THR A 112 16.47 -5.40 1.85
N VAL A 113 15.84 -5.24 3.02
CA VAL A 113 16.13 -6.05 4.22
C VAL A 113 15.01 -7.07 4.51
N GLY A 114 13.81 -6.84 3.96
CA GLY A 114 12.62 -7.68 4.16
C GLY A 114 12.49 -8.89 3.26
#